data_AF-A0A1F9M4K4-F1
#
_entry.id   AF-A0A1F9M4K4-F1
#
_cell.length_a   1.000
_cell.length_b   1.000
_cell.length_c   1.000
_cell.angle_alpha   90.00
_cell.angle_beta   90.00
_cell.angle_gamma   90.00
#
_symmetry.space_group_name_H-M   'P 1'
#
loop_
_entity.id
_entity.type
_entity.pdbx_description
1 polymer ?
#
loop_
_entity_poly.entity_id
_entity_poly.type
_entity_poly.pdbx_seq_one_letter_code
_entity_poly.pdbx_strand_id
1 'polypeptide(L)'
;MMGIRGVGGQSIALRHCFPAYFLGAVVIILVLLSGCLAEDGSRGGAAVGKAQQPVGNAAQVSAFLQLKEPAGPSLQLSISRVEILANGIWTELSVEPRRVDAAKLAAGQLLLCRNVVEPGRYQALRLTLAEAGVFRVGRSIPLTLASTQVELPLAVDLDLAKGDSKSLFITLDTVASLLGGDTLTPVLSAVVQTPPLVADLLYVACPSINTVYLVRCDKNWVSGSIGISGRPTYLGADAVGKRLYVLASGEAVINVIESATNRIVDKLRIPMVMEPGFMTVSPDGGPAYILDSRSGNVVRLELPSGRLAAQVRLGERPEYAAFLAEQGLLAVSSAMASTVSLLNTTNLATVQTITAGNSPEGMAGVNGILYIAERAANTVMLYDLKTGRIRDRLHVGFGPRRILVSNNQIYVASSNPAIGVLLVGQLSTTAEIATTGKPLEMAAADRRRWIYAAGDNPAGLTVIDNTTNRPAGFIELGAPPLGMAVLQ
;
A
#
# COMPACT_ATOMS: atom_id res chain seq x y z
N MET A 1 -62.38 -65.91 -17.33
CA MET A 1 -62.79 -64.65 -17.99
C MET A 1 -62.46 -63.51 -17.02
N MET A 2 -61.51 -62.65 -17.42
CA MET A 2 -61.15 -61.31 -16.89
C MET A 2 -60.99 -61.05 -15.37
N GLY A 3 -59.82 -60.48 -15.02
CA GLY A 3 -59.68 -59.58 -13.85
C GLY A 3 -58.38 -59.74 -13.05
N ILE A 4 -57.40 -58.87 -13.28
CA ILE A 4 -56.10 -58.80 -12.57
C ILE A 4 -56.21 -57.89 -11.33
N ARG A 5 -55.67 -58.31 -10.17
CA ARG A 5 -55.37 -57.48 -8.97
C ARG A 5 -54.34 -58.14 -8.03
N GLY A 6 -53.59 -57.30 -7.30
CA GLY A 6 -52.74 -57.61 -6.11
C GLY A 6 -51.25 -57.31 -6.36
N VAL A 7 -50.51 -56.37 -5.73
CA VAL A 7 -50.36 -55.78 -4.36
C VAL A 7 -49.67 -56.69 -3.32
N GLY A 8 -48.35 -56.44 -3.17
CA GLY A 8 -47.49 -56.28 -1.96
C GLY A 8 -47.61 -57.13 -0.68
N GLY A 9 -46.45 -57.48 -0.08
CA GLY A 9 -46.31 -57.67 1.37
C GLY A 9 -45.10 -58.49 1.90
N GLN A 10 -44.23 -57.81 2.69
CA GLN A 10 -43.52 -58.23 3.95
C GLN A 10 -42.43 -59.35 3.96
N SER A 11 -41.70 -59.64 5.06
CA SER A 11 -40.65 -58.96 5.88
C SER A 11 -40.22 -59.92 7.05
N ILE A 12 -38.96 -59.84 7.56
CA ILE A 12 -38.38 -60.32 8.87
C ILE A 12 -38.21 -61.88 9.05
N ALA A 13 -37.23 -62.54 9.71
CA ALA A 13 -36.32 -62.34 10.87
C ALA A 13 -35.11 -63.35 10.84
N LEU A 14 -33.95 -63.16 11.52
CA LEU A 14 -33.65 -63.62 12.91
C LEU A 14 -32.22 -63.23 13.44
N ARG A 15 -32.18 -62.56 14.61
CA ARG A 15 -31.39 -62.74 15.89
C ARG A 15 -29.97 -63.38 15.90
N HIS A 16 -28.88 -62.73 16.38
CA HIS A 16 -28.35 -62.43 17.76
C HIS A 16 -27.39 -63.46 18.40
N CYS A 17 -26.16 -63.05 18.76
CA CYS A 17 -25.38 -63.47 19.95
C CYS A 17 -24.10 -62.61 20.17
N PHE A 18 -23.82 -62.22 21.42
CA PHE A 18 -22.56 -61.65 21.99
C PHE A 18 -21.93 -62.74 22.92
N PRO A 19 -20.63 -62.74 23.35
CA PRO A 19 -19.98 -61.67 24.15
C PRO A 19 -18.43 -61.44 24.02
N ALA A 20 -18.01 -60.36 24.69
CA ALA A 20 -16.71 -59.87 25.20
C ALA A 20 -15.38 -60.67 25.09
N TYR A 21 -14.27 -59.95 24.84
CA TYR A 21 -13.06 -59.95 25.69
C TYR A 21 -12.28 -58.61 25.55
N PHE A 22 -11.89 -58.07 26.71
CA PHE A 22 -11.03 -56.91 26.95
C PHE A 22 -9.57 -57.23 26.57
N LEU A 23 -8.86 -56.33 25.88
CA LEU A 23 -7.43 -56.10 26.10
C LEU A 23 -7.08 -54.67 25.69
N GLY A 24 -6.53 -53.91 26.64
CA GLY A 24 -6.17 -52.51 26.45
C GLY A 24 -4.90 -52.34 25.61
N ALA A 25 -4.91 -51.34 24.74
CA ALA A 25 -3.70 -50.76 24.18
C ALA A 25 -3.90 -49.25 24.10
N VAL A 26 -3.19 -48.54 24.98
CA VAL A 26 -3.04 -47.08 24.97
C VAL A 26 -2.18 -46.74 23.75
N VAL A 27 -2.76 -46.06 22.75
CA VAL A 27 -2.00 -45.48 21.63
C VAL A 27 -1.98 -43.97 21.81
N ILE A 28 -0.82 -43.47 22.22
CA ILE A 28 -0.47 -42.05 22.21
C ILE A 28 -0.23 -41.67 20.73
N ILE A 29 -1.12 -40.86 20.14
CA ILE A 29 -0.89 -40.24 18.84
C ILE A 29 -0.39 -38.82 19.08
N LEU A 30 0.94 -38.65 18.95
CA LEU A 30 1.57 -37.36 18.68
C LEU A 30 1.17 -36.93 17.27
N VAL A 31 0.44 -35.81 17.14
CA VAL A 31 0.25 -35.15 15.84
C VAL A 31 1.38 -34.14 15.64
N LEU A 32 2.34 -34.51 14.80
CA LEU A 32 3.33 -33.62 14.21
C LEU A 32 2.65 -32.73 13.16
N LEU A 33 2.68 -31.42 13.38
CA LEU A 33 2.35 -30.41 12.37
C LEU A 33 3.59 -30.19 11.48
N SER A 34 3.62 -30.86 10.33
CA SER A 34 4.54 -30.55 9.23
C SER A 34 3.77 -29.86 8.11
N GLY A 35 4.32 -28.73 7.67
CA GLY A 35 3.67 -27.76 6.80
C GLY A 35 3.40 -28.23 5.37
N CYS A 36 2.42 -27.56 4.76
CA CYS A 36 2.29 -27.49 3.32
C CYS A 36 2.85 -26.14 2.85
N LEU A 37 4.03 -26.19 2.25
CA LEU A 37 4.49 -25.21 1.28
C LEU A 37 3.64 -25.40 0.01
N ALA A 38 2.93 -24.36 -0.41
CA ALA A 38 2.41 -24.28 -1.77
C ALA A 38 3.43 -23.46 -2.58
N GLU A 39 4.14 -24.15 -3.46
CA GLU A 39 4.87 -23.55 -4.58
C GLU A 39 3.84 -23.09 -5.62
N ASP A 40 3.87 -21.79 -5.96
CA ASP A 40 3.27 -21.29 -7.20
C ASP A 40 4.39 -20.75 -8.10
N GLY A 41 4.64 -21.46 -9.18
CA GLY A 41 5.51 -21.02 -10.25
C GLY A 41 4.81 -19.97 -11.10
N SER A 42 5.40 -18.79 -11.21
CA SER A 42 5.23 -17.93 -12.39
C SER A 42 6.51 -17.14 -12.66
N ARG A 43 6.90 -17.14 -13.94
CA ARG A 43 8.13 -16.58 -14.47
C ARG A 43 8.09 -15.05 -14.49
N GLY A 44 9.22 -14.43 -14.16
CA GLY A 44 9.69 -13.22 -14.84
C GLY A 44 9.39 -11.86 -14.20
N GLY A 45 9.45 -11.74 -12.87
CA GLY A 45 9.67 -10.44 -12.22
C GLY A 45 11.13 -10.35 -11.77
N ALA A 46 11.88 -9.34 -12.24
CA ALA A 46 13.19 -9.06 -11.67
C ALA A 46 13.01 -8.80 -10.17
N ALA A 47 13.62 -9.62 -9.32
CA ALA A 47 13.59 -9.42 -7.88
C ALA A 47 14.36 -8.14 -7.55
N VAL A 48 13.74 -7.23 -6.81
CA VAL A 48 14.46 -6.16 -6.11
C VAL A 48 14.79 -6.84 -4.79
N GLY A 49 16.04 -6.70 -4.31
CA GLY A 49 16.49 -7.32 -3.06
C GLY A 49 15.38 -7.40 -2.00
N LYS A 50 15.17 -8.62 -1.49
CA LYS A 50 14.05 -8.97 -0.60
C LYS A 50 13.86 -7.90 0.48
N ALA A 51 12.60 -7.58 0.79
CA ALA A 51 12.21 -6.63 1.83
C ALA A 51 12.83 -7.01 3.19
N GLN A 52 14.01 -6.49 3.49
CA GLN A 52 14.63 -6.56 4.82
C GLN A 52 14.25 -5.31 5.59
N GLN A 53 13.65 -5.52 6.76
CA GLN A 53 13.52 -4.47 7.75
C GLN A 53 14.92 -4.01 8.17
N PRO A 54 15.14 -2.71 8.39
CA PRO A 54 16.36 -2.27 9.04
C PRO A 54 16.43 -2.94 10.42
N VAL A 55 17.43 -3.80 10.62
CA VAL A 55 17.68 -4.49 11.89
C VAL A 55 18.60 -3.61 12.73
N GLY A 56 18.21 -3.33 13.99
CA GLY A 56 19.08 -2.64 14.94
C GLY A 56 19.34 -1.17 14.62
N ASN A 57 20.60 -0.81 14.35
CA ASN A 57 21.08 0.57 14.22
C ASN A 57 21.20 1.08 12.77
N ALA A 58 20.79 0.29 11.79
CA ALA A 58 21.09 0.57 10.39
C ALA A 58 20.17 1.62 9.75
N ALA A 59 20.65 2.22 8.67
CA ALA A 59 19.92 3.13 7.80
C ALA A 59 19.50 2.42 6.51
N GLN A 60 18.53 2.98 5.79
CA GLN A 60 18.08 2.45 4.52
C GLN A 60 18.34 3.43 3.37
N VAL A 61 18.78 2.87 2.24
CA VAL A 61 18.97 3.59 0.99
C VAL A 61 18.15 2.93 -0.11
N SER A 62 17.38 3.74 -0.83
CA SER A 62 16.71 3.35 -2.08
C SER A 62 17.31 4.14 -3.24
N ALA A 63 17.73 3.47 -4.30
CA ALA A 63 18.22 4.13 -5.51
C ALA A 63 17.21 3.96 -6.65
N PHE A 64 16.76 5.09 -7.19
CA PHE A 64 15.85 5.14 -8.33
C PHE A 64 16.60 5.58 -9.58
N LEU A 65 16.44 4.85 -10.68
CA LEU A 65 16.90 5.30 -11.99
C LEU A 65 15.76 6.03 -12.69
N GLN A 66 16.05 7.20 -13.23
CA GLN A 66 15.10 8.02 -13.96
C GLN A 66 15.66 8.42 -15.33
N LEU A 67 14.79 8.47 -16.33
CA LEU A 67 15.13 8.95 -17.65
C LEU A 67 15.09 10.48 -17.67
N LYS A 68 16.11 11.10 -18.25
CA LYS A 68 16.09 12.55 -18.52
C LYS A 68 14.95 12.91 -19.47
N GLU A 69 14.76 12.09 -20.50
CA GLU A 69 13.72 12.23 -21.51
C GLU A 69 12.97 10.89 -21.67
N PRO A 70 11.79 10.72 -21.05
CA PRO A 70 11.03 9.48 -21.13
C PRO A 70 10.61 9.08 -22.54
N ALA A 71 10.38 10.06 -23.42
CA ALA A 71 10.07 9.85 -24.84
C ALA A 71 11.33 9.69 -25.72
N GLY A 72 12.50 9.57 -25.12
CA GLY A 72 13.77 9.42 -25.82
C GLY A 72 13.97 8.02 -26.44
N PRO A 73 15.18 7.73 -26.93
CA PRO A 73 15.50 6.44 -27.55
C PRO A 73 15.24 5.24 -26.62
N SER A 74 14.80 4.13 -27.21
CA SER A 74 14.54 2.85 -26.53
C SER A 74 15.84 2.11 -26.14
N LEU A 75 16.63 2.74 -25.28
CA LEU A 75 17.86 2.19 -24.72
C LEU A 75 17.53 1.05 -23.74
N GLN A 76 18.25 -0.05 -23.88
CA GLN A 76 18.21 -1.22 -23.00
C GLN A 76 19.56 -1.37 -22.30
N LEU A 77 19.55 -1.51 -20.98
CA LEU A 77 20.75 -1.67 -20.16
C LEU A 77 20.56 -2.80 -19.16
N SER A 78 21.61 -3.57 -18.91
CA SER A 78 21.68 -4.52 -17.79
C SER A 78 22.70 -4.01 -16.78
N ILE A 79 22.23 -3.67 -15.58
CA ILE A 79 23.06 -3.23 -14.46
C ILE A 79 23.23 -4.44 -13.53
N SER A 80 24.43 -5.02 -13.48
CA SER A 80 24.69 -6.23 -12.69
C SER A 80 24.97 -5.95 -11.22
N ARG A 81 25.49 -4.76 -10.91
CA ARG A 81 25.85 -4.37 -9.54
C ARG A 81 25.66 -2.88 -9.32
N VAL A 82 25.25 -2.53 -8.10
CA VAL A 82 25.22 -1.15 -7.59
C VAL A 82 25.99 -1.10 -6.28
N GLU A 83 26.92 -0.16 -6.15
CA GLU A 83 27.73 0.06 -4.96
C GLU A 83 27.68 1.53 -4.52
N ILE A 84 27.94 1.79 -3.25
CA ILE A 84 28.02 3.12 -2.66
C ILE A 84 29.35 3.31 -1.92
N LEU A 85 29.95 4.48 -2.03
CA LEU A 85 31.25 4.81 -1.46
C LEU A 85 31.09 5.52 -0.11
N ALA A 86 31.78 5.02 0.92
CA ALA A 86 32.01 5.71 2.18
C ALA A 86 33.44 5.47 2.67
N ASN A 87 34.14 6.53 3.08
CA ASN A 87 35.50 6.44 3.66
C ASN A 87 36.50 5.67 2.77
N GLY A 88 36.38 5.78 1.44
CA GLY A 88 37.23 5.07 0.49
C GLY A 88 36.86 3.59 0.28
N ILE A 89 35.82 3.08 0.94
CA ILE A 89 35.34 1.70 0.83
C ILE A 89 34.04 1.68 0.02
N TRP A 90 34.02 0.82 -1.01
CA TRP A 90 32.82 0.53 -1.78
C TRP A 90 32.01 -0.58 -1.11
N THR A 91 30.76 -0.29 -0.79
CA THR A 91 29.82 -1.24 -0.19
C THR A 91 28.74 -1.57 -1.21
N GLU A 92 28.42 -2.85 -1.36
CA GLU A 92 27.43 -3.32 -2.34
C GLU A 92 25.99 -3.03 -1.86
N LEU A 93 25.22 -2.35 -2.70
CA LEU A 93 23.79 -2.09 -2.50
C LEU A 93 22.91 -3.15 -3.20
N SER A 94 23.34 -3.69 -4.34
CA SER A 94 22.58 -4.73 -5.05
C SER A 94 23.49 -5.73 -5.74
N VAL A 95 23.18 -7.00 -5.56
CA VAL A 95 23.78 -8.16 -6.26
C VAL A 95 22.90 -8.70 -7.38
N GLU A 96 21.62 -8.33 -7.41
CA GLU A 96 20.67 -8.84 -8.40
C GLU A 96 20.70 -7.97 -9.66
N PRO A 97 20.96 -8.55 -10.84
CA PRO A 97 20.98 -7.79 -12.09
C PRO A 97 19.62 -7.15 -12.39
N ARG A 98 19.68 -5.89 -12.83
CA ARG A 98 18.52 -5.06 -13.14
C ARG A 98 18.54 -4.69 -14.60
N ARG A 99 17.50 -5.13 -15.33
CA ARG A 99 17.28 -4.70 -16.71
C ARG A 99 16.48 -3.42 -16.74
N VAL A 100 17.01 -2.42 -17.43
CA VAL A 100 16.36 -1.15 -17.74
C VAL A 100 15.97 -1.21 -19.20
N ASP A 101 14.69 -1.00 -19.49
CA ASP A 101 14.15 -0.87 -20.85
C ASP A 101 13.44 0.48 -20.92
N ALA A 102 14.12 1.50 -21.46
CA ALA A 102 13.65 2.87 -21.41
C ALA A 102 12.24 3.03 -22.02
N ALA A 103 11.92 2.25 -23.05
CA ALA A 103 10.61 2.30 -23.71
C ALA A 103 9.46 1.74 -22.85
N LYS A 104 9.76 0.94 -21.81
CA LYS A 104 8.76 0.34 -20.91
C LYS A 104 8.60 1.11 -19.60
N LEU A 105 9.44 2.11 -19.34
CA LEU A 105 9.33 2.95 -18.16
C LEU A 105 8.24 3.99 -18.38
N ALA A 106 6.98 3.65 -18.09
CA ALA A 106 5.81 4.51 -18.33
C ALA A 106 5.98 5.94 -17.78
N ALA A 107 6.37 6.09 -16.51
CA ALA A 107 6.65 7.38 -15.87
C ALA A 107 8.13 7.79 -15.94
N GLY A 108 8.96 7.03 -16.68
CA GLY A 108 10.39 7.27 -16.81
C GLY A 108 11.21 6.99 -15.54
N GLN A 109 10.68 6.27 -14.55
CA GLN A 109 11.42 5.91 -13.33
C GLN A 109 11.30 4.41 -13.00
N LEU A 110 12.37 3.84 -12.44
CA LEU A 110 12.48 2.47 -11.97
C LEU A 110 13.15 2.45 -10.59
N LEU A 111 12.70 1.58 -9.68
CA LEU A 111 13.48 1.26 -8.49
C LEU A 111 14.65 0.36 -8.90
N LEU A 112 15.87 0.91 -8.88
CA LEU A 112 17.06 0.17 -9.26
C LEU A 112 17.45 -0.81 -8.16
N CYS A 113 17.57 -0.32 -6.93
CA CYS A 113 17.85 -1.18 -5.78
C CYS A 113 17.46 -0.51 -4.48
N ARG A 114 17.44 -1.32 -3.42
CA ARG A 114 17.28 -0.85 -2.05
C ARG A 114 18.06 -1.76 -1.13
N ASN A 115 18.78 -1.18 -0.18
CA ASN A 115 19.51 -1.95 0.82
C ASN A 115 19.63 -1.20 2.14
N VAL A 116 20.01 -1.95 3.16
CA VAL A 116 20.36 -1.44 4.48
C VAL A 116 21.87 -1.18 4.51
N VAL A 117 22.27 -0.04 5.06
CA VAL A 117 23.67 0.38 5.20
C VAL A 117 23.93 0.91 6.60
N GLU A 118 25.20 0.94 6.99
CA GLU A 118 25.59 1.56 8.26
C GLU A 118 25.34 3.08 8.25
N PRO A 119 25.04 3.71 9.40
CA PRO A 119 25.02 5.16 9.49
C PRO A 119 26.37 5.75 9.10
N GLY A 120 26.36 6.84 8.34
CA GLY A 120 27.59 7.42 7.82
C GLY A 120 27.37 8.45 6.72
N ARG A 121 28.48 8.89 6.14
CA ARG A 121 28.52 9.87 5.06
C ARG A 121 29.02 9.21 3.79
N TYR A 122 28.22 9.28 2.74
CA TYR A 122 28.45 8.61 1.46
C TYR A 122 28.70 9.63 0.35
N GLN A 123 29.69 9.38 -0.51
CA GLN A 123 30.19 10.36 -1.48
C GLN A 123 29.89 10.04 -2.95
N ALA A 124 29.70 8.76 -3.30
CA ALA A 124 29.54 8.34 -4.69
C ALA A 124 28.75 7.04 -4.83
N LEU A 125 28.21 6.81 -6.03
CA LEU A 125 27.69 5.51 -6.47
C LEU A 125 28.59 4.93 -7.56
N ARG A 126 28.59 3.61 -7.68
CA ARG A 126 29.20 2.91 -8.81
C ARG A 126 28.20 1.91 -9.39
N LEU A 127 28.01 1.99 -10.70
CA LEU A 127 27.18 1.05 -11.46
C LEU A 127 28.09 0.16 -12.30
N THR A 128 27.88 -1.15 -12.22
CA THR A 128 28.49 -2.11 -13.14
C THR A 128 27.47 -2.50 -14.20
N LEU A 129 27.80 -2.21 -15.46
CA LEU A 129 27.01 -2.53 -16.64
C LEU A 129 27.49 -3.85 -17.24
N ALA A 130 26.56 -4.76 -17.51
CA ALA A 130 26.84 -6.05 -18.12
C ALA A 130 26.55 -6.06 -19.63
N GLU A 131 25.42 -5.47 -20.04
CA GLU A 131 24.95 -5.48 -21.42
C GLU A 131 24.27 -4.17 -21.76
N ALA A 132 24.33 -3.77 -23.02
CA ALA A 132 23.58 -2.66 -23.57
C ALA A 132 23.05 -2.98 -24.96
N GLY A 133 21.90 -2.40 -25.30
CA GLY A 133 21.33 -2.48 -26.62
C GLY A 133 20.36 -1.33 -26.87
N VAL A 134 19.99 -1.12 -28.13
CA VAL A 134 18.95 -0.17 -28.50
C VAL A 134 17.89 -0.87 -29.34
N PHE A 135 16.63 -0.71 -28.95
CA PHE A 135 15.54 -1.30 -29.72
C PHE A 135 15.21 -0.41 -30.93
N ARG A 136 15.41 -0.95 -32.14
CA ARG A 136 15.11 -0.28 -33.42
C ARG A 136 14.49 -1.26 -34.39
N VAL A 137 13.44 -0.83 -35.09
CA VAL A 137 12.81 -1.61 -36.17
C VAL A 137 12.44 -3.04 -35.72
N GLY A 138 11.80 -3.16 -34.55
CA GLY A 138 11.29 -4.44 -34.05
C GLY A 138 12.34 -5.40 -33.47
N ARG A 139 13.62 -5.01 -33.38
CA ARG A 139 14.68 -5.84 -32.78
C ARG A 139 15.60 -5.03 -31.86
N SER A 140 16.19 -5.72 -30.87
CA SER A 140 17.26 -5.15 -30.06
C SER A 140 18.59 -5.28 -30.80
N ILE A 141 19.29 -4.15 -30.96
CA ILE A 141 20.63 -4.10 -31.55
C ILE A 141 21.63 -3.96 -30.40
N PRO A 142 22.56 -4.91 -30.22
CA PRO A 142 23.55 -4.83 -29.14
C PRO A 142 24.49 -3.64 -29.36
N LEU A 143 24.95 -3.05 -28.25
CA LEU A 143 25.91 -1.95 -28.24
C LEU A 143 27.18 -2.36 -27.49
N THR A 144 28.32 -1.88 -27.95
CA THR A 144 29.59 -2.01 -27.23
C THR A 144 29.60 -1.04 -26.05
N LEU A 145 29.97 -1.48 -24.86
CA LEU A 145 30.11 -0.60 -23.69
C LEU A 145 31.46 0.10 -23.73
N ALA A 146 31.48 1.45 -23.74
CA ALA A 146 32.72 2.22 -23.62
C ALA A 146 33.41 1.99 -22.27
N SER A 147 32.61 1.77 -21.22
CA SER A 147 33.07 1.34 -19.90
C SER A 147 32.02 0.42 -19.27
N THR A 148 32.48 -0.60 -18.57
CA THR A 148 31.63 -1.50 -17.77
C THR A 148 31.37 -0.96 -16.37
N GLN A 149 32.19 -0.02 -15.88
CA GLN A 149 32.00 0.62 -14.58
C GLN A 149 31.81 2.13 -14.76
N VAL A 150 30.75 2.65 -14.15
CA VAL A 150 30.42 4.08 -14.15
C VAL A 150 30.39 4.56 -12.71
N GLU A 151 31.35 5.40 -12.35
CA GLU A 151 31.38 6.07 -11.05
C GLU A 151 30.64 7.41 -11.12
N LEU A 152 29.79 7.65 -10.13
CA LEU A 152 28.86 8.78 -10.08
C LEU A 152 29.08 9.51 -8.75
N PRO A 153 29.91 10.57 -8.72
CA PRO A 153 30.04 11.38 -7.53
C PRO A 153 28.69 12.05 -7.20
N LEU A 154 28.35 12.09 -5.92
CA LEU A 154 27.17 12.79 -5.45
C LEU A 154 27.48 14.29 -5.40
N ALA A 155 26.56 15.12 -5.91
CA ALA A 155 26.73 16.58 -5.87
C ALA A 155 26.79 17.13 -4.43
N VAL A 156 26.12 16.45 -3.51
CA VAL A 156 26.16 16.66 -2.07
C VAL A 156 26.22 15.28 -1.43
N ASP A 157 27.06 15.12 -0.40
CA ASP A 157 27.17 13.85 0.28
C ASP A 157 25.85 13.43 0.92
N LEU A 158 25.58 12.13 0.89
CA LEU A 158 24.43 11.53 1.55
C LEU A 158 24.81 11.22 3.01
N ASP A 159 24.31 12.05 3.93
CA ASP A 159 24.41 11.79 5.37
C ASP A 159 23.23 10.92 5.84
N LEU A 160 23.54 9.79 6.49
CA LEU A 160 22.55 8.86 7.04
C LEU A 160 22.74 8.70 8.54
N ALA A 161 21.71 9.04 9.30
CA ALA A 161 21.61 8.71 10.72
C ALA A 161 20.96 7.33 10.93
N LYS A 162 21.07 6.79 12.15
CA LYS A 162 20.38 5.56 12.54
C LYS A 162 18.88 5.68 12.28
N GLY A 163 18.30 4.69 11.59
CA GLY A 163 16.87 4.63 11.29
C GLY A 163 16.42 5.57 10.17
N ASP A 164 17.33 6.34 9.55
CA ASP A 164 17.01 7.09 8.35
C ASP A 164 16.66 6.15 7.20
N SER A 165 15.76 6.61 6.33
CA SER A 165 15.50 6.02 5.03
C SER A 165 15.51 7.12 3.98
N LYS A 166 16.54 7.16 3.13
CA LYS A 166 16.71 8.20 2.12
C LYS A 166 16.81 7.60 0.71
N SER A 167 16.39 8.39 -0.26
CA SER A 167 16.39 8.05 -1.67
C SER A 167 17.51 8.77 -2.42
N LEU A 168 18.13 8.06 -3.37
CA LEU A 168 19.07 8.56 -4.36
C LEU A 168 18.42 8.50 -5.74
N PHE A 169 18.65 9.52 -6.57
CA PHE A 169 18.09 9.60 -7.92
C PHE A 169 19.20 9.63 -8.96
N ILE A 170 19.22 8.62 -9.81
CA ILE A 170 20.20 8.45 -10.89
C ILE A 170 19.52 8.83 -12.20
N THR A 171 19.95 9.91 -12.84
CA THR A 171 19.38 10.36 -14.11
C THR A 171 20.19 9.83 -15.28
N LEU A 172 19.54 9.10 -16.19
CA LEU A 172 20.11 8.58 -17.44
C LEU A 172 19.68 9.45 -18.63
N ASP A 173 20.66 10.01 -19.34
CA ASP A 173 20.45 10.71 -20.60
C ASP A 173 20.62 9.72 -21.76
N THR A 174 19.50 9.15 -22.24
CA THR A 174 19.50 8.12 -23.29
C THR A 174 19.98 8.68 -24.63
N VAL A 175 19.72 9.95 -24.93
CA VAL A 175 20.14 10.61 -26.17
C VAL A 175 21.64 10.83 -26.16
N ALA A 176 22.17 11.47 -25.12
CA ALA A 176 23.60 11.74 -25.01
C ALA A 176 24.41 10.44 -24.93
N SER A 177 23.85 9.39 -24.30
CA SER A 177 24.54 8.11 -24.17
C SER A 177 24.76 7.38 -25.51
N LEU A 178 23.96 7.72 -26.54
CA LEU A 178 23.93 7.05 -27.84
C LEU A 178 24.64 7.83 -28.96
N LEU A 179 25.35 8.93 -28.64
CA LEU A 179 26.07 9.73 -29.63
C LEU A 179 27.22 8.97 -30.32
N GLY A 180 27.76 7.94 -29.66
CA GLY A 180 28.85 7.09 -30.16
C GLY A 180 28.45 6.04 -31.21
N GLY A 181 27.21 6.06 -31.72
CA GLY A 181 26.76 5.12 -32.75
C GLY A 181 26.53 3.71 -32.21
N ASP A 182 27.48 2.79 -32.46
CA ASP A 182 27.45 1.40 -31.99
C ASP A 182 28.04 1.22 -30.57
N THR A 183 28.68 2.27 -30.05
CA THR A 183 29.29 2.29 -28.73
C THR A 183 28.47 3.16 -27.78
N LEU A 184 28.00 2.56 -26.69
CA LEU A 184 27.33 3.26 -25.61
C LEU A 184 28.36 3.91 -24.68
N THR A 185 28.25 5.23 -24.51
CA THR A 185 28.98 5.97 -23.47
C THR A 185 27.96 6.46 -22.45
N PRO A 186 27.77 5.77 -21.31
CA PRO A 186 26.69 6.10 -20.37
C PRO A 186 26.83 7.52 -19.82
N VAL A 187 25.83 8.37 -20.07
CA VAL A 187 25.72 9.72 -19.50
C VAL A 187 24.73 9.67 -18.34
N LEU A 188 25.29 9.62 -17.14
CA LEU A 188 24.57 9.41 -15.89
C LEU A 188 24.95 10.49 -14.87
N SER A 189 24.01 10.85 -14.01
CA SER A 189 24.26 11.72 -12.85
C SER A 189 23.50 11.19 -11.64
N ALA A 190 24.04 11.39 -10.44
CA ALA A 190 23.40 10.96 -9.19
C ALA A 190 23.20 12.16 -8.26
N VAL A 191 21.99 12.28 -7.72
CA VAL A 191 21.64 13.32 -6.75
C VAL A 191 20.96 12.73 -5.53
N VAL A 192 21.19 13.35 -4.38
CA VAL A 192 20.44 13.06 -3.16
C VAL A 192 19.05 13.68 -3.25
N GLN A 193 18.06 13.04 -2.61
CA GLN A 193 16.75 13.64 -2.45
C GLN A 193 16.84 15.07 -1.90
N THR A 194 16.02 15.95 -2.45
CA THR A 194 15.86 17.33 -1.98
C THR A 194 14.40 17.55 -1.60
N PRO A 195 14.08 18.40 -0.61
CA PRO A 195 12.71 18.70 -0.27
C PRO A 195 11.96 19.19 -1.53
N PRO A 196 10.95 18.46 -2.01
CA PRO A 196 10.15 18.93 -3.14
C PRO A 196 9.38 20.20 -2.75
N LEU A 197 9.11 21.06 -3.74
CA LEU A 197 8.13 22.13 -3.56
C LEU A 197 6.77 21.50 -3.20
N VAL A 198 6.13 22.00 -2.14
CA VAL A 198 5.01 21.35 -1.39
C VAL A 198 3.76 21.06 -2.23
N ALA A 199 3.67 21.56 -3.47
CA ALA A 199 2.50 21.34 -4.31
C ALA A 199 2.48 19.92 -4.89
N ASP A 200 1.35 19.21 -4.70
CA ASP A 200 1.02 17.93 -5.32
C ASP A 200 1.93 16.75 -4.96
N LEU A 201 2.00 16.42 -3.67
CA LEU A 201 2.73 15.26 -3.14
C LEU A 201 1.79 14.19 -2.59
N LEU A 202 2.03 12.95 -2.99
CA LEU A 202 1.49 11.76 -2.36
C LEU A 202 2.54 11.20 -1.38
N TYR A 203 2.16 11.05 -0.13
CA TYR A 203 2.93 10.35 0.90
C TYR A 203 2.45 8.92 1.01
N VAL A 204 3.39 7.97 1.01
CA VAL A 204 3.09 6.54 0.93
C VAL A 204 3.85 5.81 2.03
N ALA A 205 3.15 5.26 3.01
CA ALA A 205 3.77 4.46 4.06
C ALA A 205 4.02 3.02 3.58
N CYS A 206 5.27 2.57 3.75
CA CYS A 206 5.72 1.20 3.54
C CYS A 206 6.18 0.62 4.90
N PRO A 207 5.26 0.03 5.70
CA PRO A 207 5.55 -0.38 7.07
C PRO A 207 6.65 -1.45 7.17
N SER A 208 6.80 -2.31 6.16
CA SER A 208 7.78 -3.40 6.16
C SER A 208 9.22 -2.92 6.05
N ILE A 209 9.44 -1.64 5.75
CA ILE A 209 10.77 -1.04 5.61
C ILE A 209 10.90 0.28 6.39
N ASN A 210 9.98 0.58 7.32
CA ASN A 210 10.05 1.81 8.13
C ASN A 210 10.22 3.09 7.31
N THR A 211 9.56 3.17 6.14
CA THR A 211 9.75 4.26 5.19
C THR A 211 8.42 4.88 4.79
N VAL A 212 8.39 6.21 4.67
CA VAL A 212 7.35 6.94 3.93
C VAL A 212 7.99 7.49 2.66
N TYR A 213 7.53 7.05 1.49
CA TYR A 213 7.94 7.61 0.21
C TYR A 213 7.13 8.86 -0.14
N LEU A 214 7.78 9.82 -0.79
CA LEU A 214 7.18 11.03 -1.33
C LEU A 214 7.13 10.89 -2.85
N VAL A 215 5.92 10.81 -3.39
CA VAL A 215 5.65 10.71 -4.82
C VAL A 215 5.16 12.06 -5.32
N ARG A 216 5.78 12.59 -6.37
CA ARG A 216 5.27 13.78 -7.04
C ARG A 216 4.14 13.41 -7.99
N CYS A 217 2.95 13.96 -7.77
CA CYS A 217 1.76 13.64 -8.55
C CYS A 217 1.79 14.26 -9.97
N ASP A 218 2.68 15.23 -10.22
CA ASP A 218 2.86 15.82 -11.55
C ASP A 218 3.60 14.90 -12.52
N LYS A 219 4.47 14.04 -11.98
CA LYS A 219 5.34 13.15 -12.76
C LYS A 219 5.08 11.68 -12.50
N ASN A 220 4.33 11.34 -11.43
CA ASN A 220 4.06 9.97 -11.00
C ASN A 220 5.35 9.18 -10.72
N TRP A 221 6.25 9.78 -9.94
CA TRP A 221 7.54 9.18 -9.60
C TRP A 221 7.93 9.50 -8.15
N VAL A 222 8.78 8.68 -7.54
CA VAL A 222 9.34 8.94 -6.21
C VAL A 222 10.31 10.10 -6.31
N SER A 223 10.23 11.02 -5.33
CA SER A 223 11.04 12.24 -5.22
C SER A 223 11.78 12.37 -3.90
N GLY A 224 11.46 11.51 -2.93
CA GLY A 224 12.18 11.38 -1.69
C GLY A 224 11.58 10.30 -0.80
N SER A 225 12.21 10.10 0.35
CA SER A 225 11.72 9.24 1.42
C SER A 225 12.05 9.82 2.80
N ILE A 226 11.29 9.39 3.80
CA ILE A 226 11.50 9.70 5.21
C ILE A 226 11.56 8.39 5.98
N GLY A 227 12.60 8.22 6.80
CA GLY A 227 12.69 7.11 7.75
C GLY A 227 11.79 7.34 8.95
N ILE A 228 10.88 6.41 9.23
CA ILE A 228 9.99 6.45 10.38
C ILE A 228 10.02 5.08 11.04
N SER A 229 10.62 5.02 12.23
CA SER A 229 10.66 3.82 13.05
C SER A 229 9.26 3.43 13.54
N GLY A 230 9.08 2.15 13.90
CA GLY A 230 7.82 1.68 14.48
C GLY A 230 6.72 1.37 13.47
N ARG A 231 7.06 0.94 12.24
CA ARG A 231 6.09 0.50 11.20
C ARG A 231 5.06 1.60 10.87
N PRO A 232 5.39 2.58 10.03
CA PRO A 232 4.44 3.61 9.61
C PRO A 232 3.28 2.95 8.85
N THR A 233 2.04 3.18 9.27
CA THR A 233 0.85 2.50 8.71
C THR A 233 -0.15 3.45 8.08
N TYR A 234 -0.61 4.49 8.77
CA TYR A 234 -1.64 5.42 8.30
C TYR A 234 -1.14 6.85 8.37
N LEU A 235 -1.59 7.66 7.41
CA LEU A 235 -1.22 9.06 7.31
C LEU A 235 -2.49 9.92 7.21
N GLY A 236 -2.45 11.11 7.78
CA GLY A 236 -3.45 12.15 7.60
C GLY A 236 -2.80 13.53 7.66
N ALA A 237 -3.43 14.53 7.07
CA ALA A 237 -2.92 15.90 7.05
C ALA A 237 -3.83 16.84 7.82
N ASP A 238 -3.29 17.98 8.27
CA ASP A 238 -4.15 19.10 8.66
C ASP A 238 -4.85 19.72 7.43
N ALA A 239 -5.91 20.50 7.65
CA ALA A 239 -6.72 21.07 6.57
C ALA A 239 -5.94 22.01 5.63
N VAL A 240 -4.82 22.56 6.10
CA VAL A 240 -3.97 23.48 5.31
C VAL A 240 -2.81 22.73 4.65
N GLY A 241 -2.63 21.45 4.93
CA GLY A 241 -1.51 20.64 4.44
C GLY A 241 -0.14 21.09 4.96
N LYS A 242 -0.07 21.81 6.09
CA LYS A 242 1.20 22.24 6.73
C LYS A 242 1.82 21.13 7.56
N ARG A 243 1.00 20.23 8.11
CA ARG A 243 1.43 19.11 8.93
C ARG A 243 0.86 17.81 8.41
N LEU A 244 1.73 16.81 8.33
CA LEU A 244 1.38 15.43 8.07
C LEU A 244 1.60 14.62 9.35
N TYR A 245 0.59 13.84 9.71
CA TYR A 245 0.58 12.97 10.87
C TYR A 245 0.73 11.54 10.40
N VAL A 246 1.74 10.83 10.90
CA VAL A 246 2.03 9.44 10.52
C VAL A 246 1.96 8.55 11.74
N LEU A 247 0.99 7.63 11.76
CA LEU A 247 0.89 6.60 12.78
C LEU A 247 2.01 5.56 12.58
N ALA A 248 2.87 5.42 13.59
CA ALA A 248 3.82 4.34 13.72
C ALA A 248 3.26 3.31 14.72
N SER A 249 2.58 2.28 14.20
CA SER A 249 1.78 1.38 15.04
C SER A 249 2.62 0.52 15.99
N GLY A 250 3.83 0.14 15.58
CA GLY A 250 4.75 -0.67 16.39
C GLY A 250 5.36 0.08 17.58
N GLU A 251 5.34 1.41 17.57
CA GLU A 251 5.83 2.25 18.68
C GLU A 251 4.70 2.98 19.42
N ALA A 252 3.44 2.84 18.96
CA ALA A 252 2.29 3.58 19.48
C ALA A 252 2.53 5.10 19.53
N VAL A 253 3.08 5.67 18.47
CA VAL A 253 3.32 7.11 18.33
C VAL A 253 2.78 7.66 17.01
N ILE A 254 2.43 8.94 17.01
CA ILE A 254 2.12 9.71 15.81
C ILE A 254 3.30 10.66 15.56
N ASN A 255 4.02 10.46 14.46
CA ASN A 255 5.06 11.37 14.03
C ASN A 255 4.41 12.57 13.33
N VAL A 256 4.79 13.79 13.73
CA VAL A 256 4.34 15.03 13.11
C VAL A 256 5.43 15.51 12.17
N ILE A 257 5.09 15.63 10.90
CA ILE A 257 6.00 16.04 9.83
C ILE A 257 5.58 17.41 9.32
N GLU A 258 6.51 18.34 9.27
CA GLU A 258 6.30 19.62 8.59
C GLU A 258 6.40 19.40 7.07
N SER A 259 5.33 19.69 6.33
CA SER A 259 5.26 19.42 4.90
C SER A 259 6.21 20.29 4.06
N ALA A 260 6.56 21.48 4.55
CA ALA A 260 7.47 22.40 3.86
C ALA A 260 8.91 21.88 3.79
N THR A 261 9.36 21.20 4.84
CA THR A 261 10.74 20.71 4.98
C THR A 261 10.85 19.19 4.94
N ASN A 262 9.71 18.48 5.04
CA ASN A 262 9.62 17.02 5.17
C ASN A 262 10.40 16.47 6.37
N ARG A 263 10.48 17.27 7.45
CA ARG A 263 11.16 16.91 8.69
C ARG A 263 10.15 16.52 9.75
N ILE A 264 10.50 15.50 10.52
CA ILE A 264 9.77 15.16 11.75
C ILE A 264 10.04 16.27 12.77
N VAL A 265 9.01 17.00 13.15
CA VAL A 265 9.08 18.13 14.09
C VAL A 265 8.56 17.78 15.49
N ASP A 266 7.77 16.71 15.61
CA ASP A 266 7.24 16.24 16.90
C ASP A 266 6.88 14.74 16.87
N LYS A 267 6.71 14.13 18.04
CA LYS A 267 6.25 12.75 18.23
C LYS A 267 5.22 12.69 19.36
N LEU A 268 3.96 12.48 19.00
CA LEU A 268 2.85 12.39 19.95
C LEU A 268 2.70 10.94 20.42
N ARG A 269 2.84 10.70 21.73
CA ARG A 269 2.65 9.36 22.31
C ARG A 269 1.17 9.05 22.43
N ILE A 270 0.77 7.88 21.95
CA ILE A 270 -0.58 7.34 22.18
C ILE A 270 -0.56 6.67 23.57
N PRO A 271 -1.61 6.83 24.40
CA PRO A 271 -1.65 6.22 25.72
C PRO A 271 -1.33 4.70 25.70
N MET A 272 -0.44 4.26 26.59
CA MET A 272 0.35 3.00 26.48
C MET A 272 -0.45 1.68 26.52
N VAL A 273 -1.77 1.70 26.74
CA VAL A 273 -2.63 0.49 26.78
C VAL A 273 -3.27 0.23 25.40
N MET A 274 -2.78 0.87 24.34
CA MET A 274 -3.34 0.77 23.01
C MET A 274 -2.40 0.10 22.01
N GLU A 275 -2.96 -0.72 21.15
CA GLU A 275 -2.31 -1.20 19.92
C GLU A 275 -2.97 -0.59 18.69
N PRO A 276 -2.52 0.60 18.26
CA PRO A 276 -3.21 1.37 17.24
C PRO A 276 -3.12 0.67 15.88
N GLY A 277 -4.27 0.20 15.40
CA GLY A 277 -4.43 -0.50 14.14
C GLY A 277 -4.84 0.43 12.99
N PHE A 278 -5.45 1.57 13.29
CA PHE A 278 -5.93 2.54 12.31
C PHE A 278 -5.89 3.96 12.88
N MET A 279 -5.66 4.96 12.02
CA MET A 279 -5.80 6.37 12.35
C MET A 279 -6.48 7.10 11.19
N THR A 280 -7.36 8.03 11.53
CA THR A 280 -7.87 9.05 10.60
C THR A 280 -7.82 10.43 11.24
N VAL A 281 -7.57 11.46 10.43
CA VAL A 281 -7.55 12.86 10.87
C VAL A 281 -8.81 13.52 10.35
N SER A 282 -9.45 14.35 11.18
CA SER A 282 -10.65 15.07 10.77
C SER A 282 -10.40 15.95 9.55
N PRO A 283 -11.39 16.13 8.65
CA PRO A 283 -11.21 16.95 7.46
C PRO A 283 -10.82 18.41 7.73
N ASP A 284 -11.18 18.94 8.90
CA ASP A 284 -10.79 20.26 9.38
C ASP A 284 -9.37 20.31 10.00
N GLY A 285 -8.67 19.18 10.08
CA GLY A 285 -7.32 19.05 10.63
C GLY A 285 -7.22 19.18 12.14
N GLY A 286 -8.35 19.17 12.87
CA GLY A 286 -8.41 19.31 14.32
C GLY A 286 -8.02 18.01 15.07
N PRO A 287 -8.95 17.11 15.39
CA PRO A 287 -8.65 15.85 16.06
C PRO A 287 -8.21 14.69 15.15
N ALA A 288 -7.38 13.80 15.71
CA ALA A 288 -7.17 12.45 15.20
C ALA A 288 -8.04 11.44 15.95
N TYR A 289 -8.49 10.41 15.24
CA TYR A 289 -9.21 9.26 15.80
C TYR A 289 -8.39 8.01 15.56
N ILE A 290 -8.11 7.28 16.63
CA ILE A 290 -7.27 6.09 16.59
C ILE A 290 -8.10 4.91 17.06
N LEU A 291 -8.04 3.83 16.29
CA LEU A 291 -8.70 2.56 16.62
C LEU A 291 -7.66 1.56 17.10
N ASP A 292 -7.97 0.91 18.21
CA ASP A 292 -7.28 -0.29 18.66
C ASP A 292 -8.20 -1.49 18.44
N SER A 293 -7.90 -2.23 17.38
CA SER A 293 -8.66 -3.40 16.96
C SER A 293 -8.60 -4.55 17.97
N ARG A 294 -7.62 -4.59 18.88
CA ARG A 294 -7.48 -5.68 19.85
C ARG A 294 -8.26 -5.41 21.12
N SER A 295 -8.12 -4.21 21.68
CA SER A 295 -8.81 -3.84 22.92
C SER A 295 -10.26 -3.39 22.68
N GLY A 296 -10.58 -3.00 21.45
CA GLY A 296 -11.89 -2.47 21.07
C GLY A 296 -12.07 -0.99 21.37
N ASN A 297 -10.97 -0.28 21.60
CA ASN A 297 -10.99 1.13 21.96
C ASN A 297 -10.96 2.04 20.73
N VAL A 298 -11.69 3.15 20.83
CA VAL A 298 -11.62 4.30 19.94
C VAL A 298 -11.25 5.51 20.78
N VAL A 299 -10.18 6.21 20.40
CA VAL A 299 -9.74 7.42 21.10
C VAL A 299 -9.72 8.61 20.16
N ARG A 300 -10.05 9.77 20.72
CA ARG A 300 -9.94 11.08 20.07
C ARG A 300 -8.78 11.83 20.71
N LEU A 301 -7.79 12.20 19.92
CA LEU A 301 -6.65 13.01 20.32
C LEU A 301 -6.74 14.39 19.66
N GLU A 302 -6.53 15.46 20.42
CA GLU A 302 -6.40 16.80 19.83
C GLU A 302 -5.05 16.96 19.14
N LEU A 303 -5.03 17.34 17.87
CA LEU A 303 -3.81 17.74 17.19
C LEU A 303 -3.62 19.26 17.28
N PRO A 304 -2.37 19.75 17.32
CA PRO A 304 -1.13 18.97 17.36
C PRO A 304 -0.71 18.54 18.78
N SER A 305 -1.46 18.89 19.82
CA SER A 305 -1.02 18.70 21.22
C SER A 305 -0.86 17.25 21.67
N GLY A 306 -1.51 16.30 20.99
CA GLY A 306 -1.57 14.90 21.40
C GLY A 306 -2.45 14.65 22.64
N ARG A 307 -3.17 15.66 23.13
CA ARG A 307 -4.02 15.54 24.33
C ARG A 307 -5.19 14.59 24.06
N LEU A 308 -5.37 13.59 24.93
CA LEU A 308 -6.55 12.74 24.93
C LEU A 308 -7.80 13.56 25.27
N ALA A 309 -8.76 13.57 24.36
CA ALA A 309 -9.99 14.35 24.49
C ALA A 309 -11.21 13.50 24.81
N ALA A 310 -11.31 12.30 24.23
CA ALA A 310 -12.37 11.34 24.50
C ALA A 310 -11.89 9.91 24.23
N GLN A 311 -12.53 8.94 24.87
CA GLN A 311 -12.33 7.52 24.63
C GLN A 311 -13.66 6.79 24.79
N VAL A 312 -13.91 5.81 23.91
CA VAL A 312 -15.03 4.88 24.02
C VAL A 312 -14.55 3.47 23.70
N ARG A 313 -15.17 2.46 24.30
CA ARG A 313 -14.93 1.05 23.96
C ARG A 313 -16.14 0.53 23.20
N LEU A 314 -15.96 0.22 21.91
CA LEU A 314 -17.02 -0.31 21.04
C LEU A 314 -17.14 -1.83 21.08
N GLY A 315 -16.16 -2.52 21.66
CA GLY A 315 -16.12 -3.98 21.68
C GLY A 315 -15.37 -4.56 20.48
N GLU A 316 -15.84 -5.66 19.92
CA GLU A 316 -15.00 -6.54 19.10
C GLU A 316 -14.55 -5.91 17.78
N ARG A 317 -13.25 -5.58 17.75
CA ARG A 317 -12.43 -5.37 16.56
C ARG A 317 -12.88 -4.22 15.64
N PRO A 318 -12.77 -2.96 16.09
CA PRO A 318 -12.87 -1.80 15.22
C PRO A 318 -11.72 -1.79 14.20
N GLU A 319 -12.02 -1.65 12.91
CA GLU A 319 -11.05 -1.82 11.81
C GLU A 319 -10.87 -0.56 10.96
N TYR A 320 -11.93 0.21 10.74
CA TYR A 320 -11.88 1.41 9.91
C TYR A 320 -12.82 2.48 10.44
N ALA A 321 -12.46 3.75 10.24
CA ALA A 321 -13.33 4.89 10.55
C ALA A 321 -13.43 5.86 9.38
N ALA A 322 -14.66 6.32 9.09
CA ALA A 322 -14.98 7.30 8.06
C ALA A 322 -15.70 8.50 8.67
N PHE A 323 -15.33 9.70 8.24
CA PHE A 323 -16.05 10.92 8.63
C PHE A 323 -17.29 11.11 7.77
N LEU A 324 -18.39 11.43 8.45
CA LEU A 324 -19.64 11.88 7.88
C LEU A 324 -19.77 13.37 8.24
N ALA A 325 -18.98 14.20 7.55
CA ALA A 325 -18.75 15.59 7.92
C ALA A 325 -20.05 16.42 7.95
N GLU A 326 -20.95 16.22 6.98
CA GLU A 326 -22.26 16.88 6.93
C GLU A 326 -23.13 16.55 8.14
N GLN A 327 -22.97 15.36 8.72
CA GLN A 327 -23.75 14.88 9.87
C GLN A 327 -23.03 15.11 11.21
N GLY A 328 -21.74 15.49 11.20
CA GLY A 328 -20.93 15.58 12.41
C GLY A 328 -20.70 14.24 13.10
N LEU A 329 -20.65 13.14 12.32
CA LEU A 329 -20.53 11.78 12.83
C LEU A 329 -19.24 11.10 12.35
N LEU A 330 -18.77 10.13 13.14
CA LEU A 330 -17.72 9.17 12.79
C LEU A 330 -18.35 7.78 12.66
N ALA A 331 -18.34 7.20 11.47
CA ALA A 331 -18.75 5.81 11.27
C ALA A 331 -17.55 4.88 11.52
N VAL A 332 -17.68 3.92 12.43
CA VAL A 332 -16.63 2.95 12.79
C VAL A 332 -17.11 1.54 12.51
N SER A 333 -16.39 0.79 11.67
CA SER A 333 -16.71 -0.60 11.35
C SER A 333 -16.09 -1.56 12.36
N SER A 334 -16.90 -2.52 12.82
CA SER A 334 -16.48 -3.60 13.70
C SER A 334 -16.61 -4.93 12.97
N ALA A 335 -15.48 -5.47 12.50
CA ALA A 335 -15.49 -6.59 11.56
C ALA A 335 -16.02 -7.90 12.17
N MET A 336 -15.70 -8.16 13.44
CA MET A 336 -16.16 -9.37 14.15
C MET A 336 -17.61 -9.25 14.62
N ALA A 337 -18.04 -8.06 15.00
CA ALA A 337 -19.42 -7.82 15.43
C ALA A 337 -20.42 -7.71 14.25
N SER A 338 -19.95 -7.59 13.01
CA SER A 338 -20.78 -7.31 11.82
C SER A 338 -21.64 -6.05 11.99
N THR A 339 -21.07 -5.00 12.57
CA THR A 339 -21.77 -3.74 12.83
C THR A 339 -20.95 -2.52 12.40
N VAL A 340 -21.64 -1.41 12.15
CA VAL A 340 -21.04 -0.07 12.05
C VAL A 340 -21.62 0.81 13.14
N SER A 341 -20.78 1.40 13.98
CA SER A 341 -21.20 2.34 15.02
C SER A 341 -21.05 3.78 14.51
N LEU A 342 -22.12 4.57 14.58
CA LEU A 342 -22.10 6.00 14.33
C LEU A 342 -21.85 6.72 15.66
N LEU A 343 -20.72 7.41 15.76
CA LEU A 343 -20.30 8.12 16.96
C LEU A 343 -20.36 9.64 16.75
N ASN A 344 -20.69 10.38 17.80
CA ASN A 344 -20.51 11.83 17.81
C ASN A 344 -19.00 12.16 17.77
N THR A 345 -18.59 13.05 16.88
CA THR A 345 -17.17 13.38 16.68
C THR A 345 -16.54 14.09 17.87
N THR A 346 -17.30 14.75 18.75
CA THR A 346 -16.75 15.52 19.88
C THR A 346 -16.48 14.65 21.10
N ASN A 347 -17.49 13.86 21.51
CA ASN A 347 -17.44 13.10 22.77
C ASN A 347 -17.40 11.57 22.58
N LEU A 348 -17.42 11.08 21.33
CA LEU A 348 -17.46 9.65 20.98
C LEU A 348 -18.68 8.89 21.49
N ALA A 349 -19.74 9.58 21.91
CA ALA A 349 -20.99 8.91 22.28
C ALA A 349 -21.59 8.21 21.06
N THR A 350 -21.98 6.93 21.24
CA THR A 350 -22.67 6.17 20.20
C THR A 350 -24.05 6.74 19.97
N VAL A 351 -24.28 7.27 18.77
CA VAL A 351 -25.58 7.79 18.32
C VAL A 351 -26.44 6.64 17.78
N GLN A 352 -25.84 5.72 17.03
CA GLN A 352 -26.54 4.61 16.42
C GLN A 352 -25.60 3.44 16.14
N THR A 353 -26.12 2.22 16.19
CA THR A 353 -25.43 1.01 15.69
C THR A 353 -26.21 0.45 14.52
N ILE A 354 -25.53 0.26 13.39
CA ILE A 354 -26.06 -0.30 12.14
C ILE A 354 -25.62 -1.76 12.05
N THR A 355 -26.56 -2.67 11.83
CA THR A 355 -26.25 -4.05 11.47
C THR A 355 -25.79 -4.11 10.01
N ALA A 356 -24.55 -4.54 9.80
CA ALA A 356 -23.97 -4.74 8.48
C ALA A 356 -23.93 -6.25 8.14
N GLY A 357 -23.48 -6.57 6.93
CA GLY A 357 -23.08 -7.91 6.52
C GLY A 357 -21.75 -8.34 7.13
N ASN A 358 -21.25 -9.50 6.72
CA ASN A 358 -20.07 -10.11 7.34
C ASN A 358 -18.78 -9.33 7.06
N SER A 359 -18.02 -9.03 8.12
CA SER A 359 -16.73 -8.32 8.06
C SER A 359 -16.81 -6.96 7.34
N PRO A 360 -17.57 -5.99 7.87
CA PRO A 360 -17.54 -4.63 7.35
C PRO A 360 -16.13 -4.04 7.51
N GLU A 361 -15.62 -3.38 6.47
CA GLU A 361 -14.28 -2.79 6.47
C GLU A 361 -14.35 -1.31 6.06
N GLY A 362 -13.93 -0.97 4.84
CA GLY A 362 -13.90 0.40 4.33
C GLY A 362 -15.30 0.98 4.10
N MET A 363 -15.42 2.27 4.36
CA MET A 363 -16.68 3.00 4.26
C MET A 363 -16.48 4.40 3.71
N ALA A 364 -17.50 4.93 3.04
CA ALA A 364 -17.53 6.33 2.63
C ALA A 364 -18.96 6.88 2.63
N GLY A 365 -19.12 8.14 3.05
CA GLY A 365 -20.39 8.86 2.99
C GLY A 365 -20.46 9.74 1.74
N VAL A 366 -21.56 9.66 0.98
CA VAL A 366 -21.83 10.53 -0.18
C VAL A 366 -23.33 10.83 -0.24
N ASN A 367 -23.69 12.11 -0.33
CA ASN A 367 -25.08 12.56 -0.52
C ASN A 367 -26.08 11.93 0.46
N GLY A 368 -25.70 11.84 1.75
CA GLY A 368 -26.53 11.23 2.79
C GLY A 368 -26.62 9.69 2.77
N ILE A 369 -25.88 9.02 1.90
CA ILE A 369 -25.76 7.56 1.87
C ILE A 369 -24.38 7.15 2.40
N LEU A 370 -24.36 6.23 3.36
CA LEU A 370 -23.16 5.55 3.82
C LEU A 370 -22.98 4.25 3.02
N TYR A 371 -21.90 4.17 2.25
CA TYR A 371 -21.48 2.96 1.54
C TYR A 371 -20.55 2.16 2.45
N ILE A 372 -20.83 0.86 2.63
CA ILE A 372 -20.11 -0.03 3.54
C ILE A 372 -19.63 -1.25 2.75
N ALA A 373 -18.31 -1.45 2.67
CA ALA A 373 -17.75 -2.66 2.07
C ALA A 373 -17.90 -3.84 3.04
N GLU A 374 -18.65 -4.86 2.62
CA GLU A 374 -18.91 -6.08 3.38
C GLU A 374 -18.01 -7.20 2.83
N ARG A 375 -16.77 -7.24 3.32
CA ARG A 375 -15.67 -8.03 2.71
C ARG A 375 -16.02 -9.50 2.54
N ALA A 376 -16.58 -10.14 3.56
CA ALA A 376 -16.89 -11.57 3.49
C ALA A 376 -18.23 -11.87 2.78
N ALA A 377 -19.05 -10.85 2.54
CA ALA A 377 -20.30 -10.97 1.79
C ALA A 377 -20.14 -10.63 0.29
N ASN A 378 -19.00 -10.09 -0.13
CA ASN A 378 -18.73 -9.63 -1.51
C ASN A 378 -19.71 -8.54 -1.98
N THR A 379 -20.17 -7.70 -1.05
CA THR A 379 -21.18 -6.66 -1.32
C THR A 379 -20.75 -5.29 -0.80
N VAL A 380 -21.35 -4.24 -1.35
CA VAL A 380 -21.36 -2.90 -0.77
C VAL A 380 -22.79 -2.58 -0.34
N MET A 381 -22.99 -2.40 0.96
CA MET A 381 -24.27 -1.99 1.53
C MET A 381 -24.43 -0.48 1.46
N LEU A 382 -25.60 -0.02 1.01
CA LEU A 382 -25.99 1.39 0.95
C LEU A 382 -26.97 1.66 2.09
N TYR A 383 -26.55 2.49 3.04
CA TYR A 383 -27.35 2.87 4.19
C TYR A 383 -27.77 4.34 4.11
N ASP A 384 -29.07 4.60 4.16
CA ASP A 384 -29.61 5.96 4.12
C ASP A 384 -29.57 6.57 5.53
N LEU A 385 -28.71 7.58 5.70
CA LEU A 385 -28.46 8.23 7.00
C LEU A 385 -29.65 9.07 7.49
N LYS A 386 -30.57 9.45 6.60
CA LYS A 386 -31.72 10.29 6.96
C LYS A 386 -32.89 9.44 7.48
N THR A 387 -33.17 8.34 6.79
CA THR A 387 -34.28 7.42 7.11
C THR A 387 -33.87 6.31 8.07
N GLY A 388 -32.57 6.08 8.23
CA GLY A 388 -32.02 5.03 9.06
C GLY A 388 -32.25 3.61 8.50
N ARG A 389 -32.42 3.48 7.18
CA ARG A 389 -32.76 2.22 6.51
C ARG A 389 -31.69 1.78 5.53
N ILE A 390 -31.56 0.46 5.38
CA ILE A 390 -30.80 -0.14 4.29
C ILE A 390 -31.53 0.15 2.99
N ARG A 391 -30.88 0.84 2.06
CA ARG A 391 -31.43 1.15 0.74
C ARG A 391 -31.21 0.00 -0.23
N ASP A 392 -29.99 -0.53 -0.27
CA ASP A 392 -29.61 -1.62 -1.19
C ASP A 392 -28.33 -2.34 -0.74
N ARG A 393 -28.01 -3.46 -1.40
CA ARG A 393 -26.74 -4.19 -1.32
C ARG A 393 -26.27 -4.55 -2.72
N LEU A 394 -25.17 -3.93 -3.14
CA LEU A 394 -24.61 -4.11 -4.47
C LEU A 394 -23.57 -5.22 -4.44
N HIS A 395 -23.68 -6.19 -5.33
CA HIS A 395 -22.60 -7.16 -5.53
C HIS A 395 -21.44 -6.45 -6.23
N VAL A 396 -20.28 -6.51 -5.60
CA VAL A 396 -19.02 -6.01 -6.16
C VAL A 396 -18.05 -7.19 -6.26
N GLY A 397 -16.87 -6.98 -6.84
CA GLY A 397 -15.85 -8.02 -6.95
C GLY A 397 -15.52 -8.71 -5.60
N PHE A 398 -14.72 -9.77 -5.67
CA PHE A 398 -14.45 -10.60 -4.49
C PHE A 398 -13.69 -9.82 -3.39
N GLY A 399 -14.23 -9.83 -2.19
CA GLY A 399 -13.62 -9.25 -0.99
C GLY A 399 -13.40 -7.74 -1.08
N PRO A 400 -14.46 -6.90 -1.19
CA PRO A 400 -14.31 -5.45 -1.15
C PRO A 400 -13.72 -5.00 0.18
N ARG A 401 -12.75 -4.08 0.15
CA ARG A 401 -11.99 -3.66 1.34
C ARG A 401 -12.02 -2.16 1.58
N ARG A 402 -11.68 -1.36 0.56
CA ARG A 402 -11.62 0.11 0.66
C ARG A 402 -12.57 0.76 -0.33
N ILE A 403 -13.20 1.83 0.12
CA ILE A 403 -14.10 2.66 -0.68
C ILE A 403 -13.50 4.06 -0.71
N LEU A 404 -13.21 4.56 -1.92
CA LEU A 404 -12.74 5.91 -2.16
C LEU A 404 -13.77 6.65 -3.01
N VAL A 405 -14.08 7.88 -2.63
CA VAL A 405 -14.96 8.76 -3.41
C VAL A 405 -14.11 9.83 -4.07
N SER A 406 -14.22 9.98 -5.38
CA SER A 406 -13.51 11.00 -6.16
C SER A 406 -14.33 11.33 -7.41
N ASN A 407 -14.42 12.61 -7.77
CA ASN A 407 -15.09 13.09 -8.99
C ASN A 407 -16.51 12.51 -9.22
N ASN A 408 -17.34 12.45 -8.17
CA ASN A 408 -18.70 11.88 -8.21
C ASN A 408 -18.75 10.39 -8.61
N GLN A 409 -17.65 9.68 -8.41
CA GLN A 409 -17.52 8.24 -8.59
C GLN A 409 -17.08 7.60 -7.26
N ILE A 410 -17.43 6.34 -7.11
CA ILE A 410 -17.08 5.52 -5.96
C ILE A 410 -16.23 4.37 -6.47
N TYR A 411 -15.00 4.32 -5.99
CA TYR A 411 -14.01 3.30 -6.31
C TYR A 411 -13.99 2.28 -5.18
N VAL A 412 -14.12 1.00 -5.50
CA VAL A 412 -14.17 -0.10 -4.55
C VAL A 412 -13.00 -1.03 -4.81
N ALA A 413 -11.98 -0.93 -3.97
CA ALA A 413 -10.85 -1.84 -3.99
C ALA A 413 -11.29 -3.21 -3.48
N SER A 414 -10.90 -4.25 -4.20
CA SER A 414 -11.27 -5.64 -3.92
C SER A 414 -10.04 -6.50 -3.69
N SER A 415 -10.23 -7.75 -3.25
CA SER A 415 -9.13 -8.71 -3.06
C SER A 415 -8.62 -9.30 -4.38
N ASN A 416 -9.35 -9.05 -5.48
CA ASN A 416 -8.90 -9.26 -6.85
C ASN A 416 -8.00 -8.11 -7.30
N PRO A 417 -7.11 -8.29 -8.29
CA PRO A 417 -6.30 -7.22 -8.86
C PRO A 417 -7.14 -6.27 -9.73
N ALA A 418 -8.24 -5.76 -9.19
CA ALA A 418 -9.14 -4.85 -9.85
C ALA A 418 -9.90 -3.93 -8.88
N ILE A 419 -10.33 -2.78 -9.38
CA ILE A 419 -11.14 -1.79 -8.67
C ILE A 419 -12.48 -1.67 -9.39
N GLY A 420 -13.57 -1.92 -8.66
CA GLY A 420 -14.91 -1.66 -9.16
C GLY A 420 -15.23 -0.16 -9.11
N VAL A 421 -15.89 0.36 -10.14
CA VAL A 421 -16.32 1.76 -10.21
C VAL A 421 -17.84 1.81 -10.21
N LEU A 422 -18.40 2.63 -9.32
CA LEU A 422 -19.83 2.92 -9.23
C LEU A 422 -20.04 4.42 -9.46
N LEU A 423 -21.11 4.79 -10.16
CA LEU A 423 -21.57 6.17 -10.19
C LEU A 423 -22.50 6.44 -9.01
N VAL A 424 -22.39 7.63 -8.42
CA VAL A 424 -23.26 8.03 -7.32
C VAL A 424 -24.73 7.99 -7.76
N GLY A 425 -25.55 7.27 -7.00
CA GLY A 425 -26.97 7.07 -7.30
C GLY A 425 -27.29 5.88 -8.21
N GLN A 426 -26.29 5.23 -8.82
CA GLN A 426 -26.47 3.99 -9.56
C GLN A 426 -26.32 2.76 -8.66
N LEU A 427 -26.97 1.66 -9.06
CA LEU A 427 -27.07 0.42 -8.29
C LEU A 427 -26.29 -0.74 -8.93
N SER A 428 -25.29 -0.44 -9.76
CA SER A 428 -24.45 -1.47 -10.38
C SER A 428 -23.09 -0.88 -10.75
N THR A 429 -22.07 -1.75 -10.79
CA THR A 429 -20.74 -1.42 -11.27
C THR A 429 -20.79 -0.96 -12.73
N THR A 430 -20.23 0.21 -13.01
CA THR A 430 -20.20 0.82 -14.34
C THR A 430 -18.92 0.51 -15.09
N ALA A 431 -17.82 0.25 -14.37
CA ALA A 431 -16.54 -0.12 -14.93
C ALA A 431 -15.71 -0.92 -13.92
N GLU A 432 -14.72 -1.64 -14.42
CA GLU A 432 -13.71 -2.32 -13.62
C GLU A 432 -12.33 -1.90 -14.12
N ILE A 433 -11.45 -1.50 -13.21
CA ILE A 433 -10.10 -1.02 -13.51
C ILE A 433 -9.11 -2.09 -13.07
N ALA A 434 -8.40 -2.69 -14.03
CA ALA A 434 -7.33 -3.63 -13.72
C ALA A 434 -6.19 -2.93 -12.98
N THR A 435 -5.65 -3.59 -11.97
CA THR A 435 -4.50 -3.12 -11.19
C THR A 435 -3.36 -4.11 -11.29
N THR A 436 -2.13 -3.65 -11.02
CA THR A 436 -0.94 -4.50 -11.17
C THR A 436 -0.86 -5.56 -10.07
N GLY A 437 -1.37 -5.28 -8.87
CA GLY A 437 -1.45 -6.17 -7.72
C GLY A 437 -2.76 -5.95 -6.96
N LYS A 438 -2.95 -6.56 -5.78
CA LYS A 438 -4.22 -6.41 -5.04
C LYS A 438 -4.32 -5.00 -4.44
N PRO A 439 -5.36 -4.21 -4.78
CA PRO A 439 -5.51 -2.86 -4.25
C PRO A 439 -5.92 -2.92 -2.77
N LEU A 440 -5.00 -2.56 -1.87
CA LEU A 440 -5.25 -2.59 -0.42
C LEU A 440 -5.73 -1.24 0.12
N GLU A 441 -5.25 -0.15 -0.45
CA GLU A 441 -5.57 1.22 -0.08
C GLU A 441 -5.61 2.09 -1.33
N MET A 442 -6.38 3.18 -1.32
CA MET A 442 -6.47 4.10 -2.44
C MET A 442 -6.40 5.55 -1.97
N ALA A 443 -5.82 6.41 -2.81
CA ALA A 443 -5.77 7.85 -2.56
C ALA A 443 -6.01 8.62 -3.86
N ALA A 444 -6.83 9.67 -3.80
CA ALA A 444 -7.12 10.54 -4.93
C ALA A 444 -6.26 11.80 -4.88
N ALA A 445 -5.64 12.13 -6.01
CA ALA A 445 -5.02 13.42 -6.27
C ALA A 445 -5.86 14.15 -7.33
N ASP A 446 -7.02 14.66 -6.93
CA ASP A 446 -8.05 15.16 -7.85
C ASP A 446 -7.58 16.34 -8.71
N ARG A 447 -6.76 17.27 -8.18
CA ARG A 447 -6.16 18.36 -9.00
C ARG A 447 -5.33 17.84 -10.18
N ARG A 448 -4.78 16.64 -10.06
CA ARG A 448 -3.98 15.97 -11.10
C ARG A 448 -4.75 14.88 -11.83
N ARG A 449 -6.00 14.63 -11.44
CA ARG A 449 -6.88 13.61 -12.02
C ARG A 449 -6.31 12.19 -11.89
N TRP A 450 -5.63 11.93 -10.77
CA TRP A 450 -5.05 10.61 -10.47
C TRP A 450 -5.77 9.93 -9.32
N ILE A 451 -5.89 8.62 -9.42
CA ILE A 451 -6.07 7.72 -8.28
C ILE A 451 -4.85 6.83 -8.20
N TYR A 452 -4.30 6.70 -7.00
CA TYR A 452 -3.22 5.78 -6.68
C TYR A 452 -3.81 4.60 -5.93
N ALA A 453 -3.53 3.39 -6.41
CA ALA A 453 -3.94 2.15 -5.77
C ALA A 453 -2.71 1.38 -5.28
N ALA A 454 -2.66 1.14 -3.97
CA ALA A 454 -1.57 0.42 -3.30
C ALA A 454 -1.63 -1.08 -3.61
N GLY A 455 -0.57 -1.63 -4.21
CA GLY A 455 -0.43 -3.04 -4.54
C GLY A 455 0.64 -3.76 -3.71
N ASP A 456 0.36 -5.00 -3.33
CA ASP A 456 1.25 -5.86 -2.54
C ASP A 456 2.25 -6.65 -3.40
N ASN A 457 1.81 -7.18 -4.55
CA ASN A 457 2.63 -7.93 -5.49
C ASN A 457 2.21 -7.66 -6.94
N PRO A 458 3.02 -6.95 -7.76
CA PRO A 458 4.27 -6.32 -7.37
C PRO A 458 4.05 -5.16 -6.40
N ALA A 459 5.02 -4.95 -5.52
CA ALA A 459 4.95 -3.96 -4.45
C ALA A 459 5.14 -2.53 -4.96
N GLY A 460 4.06 -1.75 -5.01
CA GLY A 460 4.07 -0.40 -5.55
C GLY A 460 2.69 0.20 -5.71
N LEU A 461 2.55 1.16 -6.62
CA LEU A 461 1.31 1.88 -6.87
C LEU A 461 0.88 1.73 -8.34
N THR A 462 -0.34 1.27 -8.57
CA THR A 462 -0.99 1.49 -9.88
C THR A 462 -1.50 2.92 -9.93
N VAL A 463 -1.11 3.67 -10.97
CA VAL A 463 -1.58 5.02 -11.25
C VAL A 463 -2.74 4.94 -12.21
N ILE A 464 -3.86 5.57 -11.88
CA ILE A 464 -5.11 5.49 -12.63
C ILE A 464 -5.54 6.90 -13.00
N ASP A 465 -5.81 7.14 -14.28
CA ASP A 465 -6.45 8.36 -14.75
C ASP A 465 -7.94 8.31 -14.34
N ASN A 466 -8.36 9.21 -13.44
CA ASN A 466 -9.73 9.21 -12.91
C ASN A 466 -10.76 9.91 -13.83
N THR A 467 -10.32 10.40 -14.99
CA THR A 467 -11.21 10.90 -16.06
C THR A 467 -11.59 9.77 -17.01
N THR A 468 -10.63 8.91 -17.34
CA THR A 468 -10.84 7.79 -18.28
C THR A 468 -11.07 6.44 -17.59
N ASN A 469 -10.82 6.37 -16.27
CA ASN A 469 -10.81 5.13 -15.48
C ASN A 469 -9.89 4.06 -16.08
N ARG A 470 -8.71 4.45 -16.53
CA ARG A 470 -7.71 3.55 -17.11
C ARG A 470 -6.37 3.62 -16.37
N PRO A 471 -5.65 2.49 -16.23
CA PRO A 471 -4.29 2.51 -15.72
C PRO A 471 -3.39 3.36 -16.62
N ALA A 472 -2.68 4.31 -16.03
CA ALA A 472 -1.72 5.19 -16.69
C ALA A 472 -0.27 4.73 -16.48
N GLY A 473 0.01 3.98 -15.42
CA GLY A 473 1.35 3.48 -15.13
C GLY A 473 1.47 2.76 -13.78
N PHE A 474 2.70 2.43 -13.42
CA PHE A 474 3.03 1.79 -12.15
C PHE A 474 4.27 2.43 -11.52
N ILE A 475 4.23 2.70 -10.23
CA ILE A 475 5.35 3.22 -9.44
C ILE A 475 5.87 2.10 -8.55
N GLU A 476 7.06 1.59 -8.85
CA GLU A 476 7.69 0.53 -8.06
C GLU A 476 8.27 1.08 -6.76
N LEU A 477 7.89 0.51 -5.63
CA LEU A 477 8.40 0.91 -4.29
C LEU A 477 9.23 -0.19 -3.64
N GLY A 478 9.12 -1.43 -4.14
CA GLY A 478 9.80 -2.62 -3.63
C GLY A 478 9.34 -3.06 -2.24
N ALA A 479 8.34 -2.41 -1.65
CA ALA A 479 7.73 -2.76 -0.37
C ALA A 479 6.22 -2.46 -0.42
N PRO A 480 5.36 -3.34 0.10
CA PRO A 480 3.91 -3.15 0.06
C PRO A 480 3.51 -1.84 0.76
N PRO A 481 2.83 -0.92 0.07
CA PRO A 481 2.26 0.27 0.68
C PRO A 481 1.01 -0.10 1.48
N LEU A 482 0.77 0.62 2.59
CA LEU A 482 -0.41 0.40 3.44
C LEU A 482 -1.26 1.65 3.62
N GLY A 483 -0.64 2.80 3.87
CA GLY A 483 -1.34 4.07 4.07
C GLY A 483 -0.87 5.12 3.09
N MET A 484 -1.77 6.01 2.70
CA MET A 484 -1.51 7.07 1.74
C MET A 484 -2.20 8.36 2.16
N ALA A 485 -1.55 9.49 1.93
CA ALA A 485 -2.15 10.82 2.07
C ALA A 485 -1.65 11.73 0.93
N VAL A 486 -2.55 12.50 0.34
CA VAL A 486 -2.22 13.46 -0.70
C VAL A 486 -2.27 14.87 -0.12
N LEU A 487 -1.20 15.64 -0.33
CA LEU A 487 -1.16 17.08 -0.13
C LEU A 487 -1.20 17.74 -1.49
N GLN A 488 -2.24 18.54 -1.74
CA GLN A 488 -2.45 19.19 -3.03
C GLN A 488 -2.35 20.70 -2.94
#